data_AF-A0A525JKJ2-F1
#
_entry.id   AF-A0A525JKJ2-F1
#
_cell.length_a   1.000
_cell.length_b   1.000
_cell.length_c   1.000
_cell.angle_alpha   90.00
_cell.angle_beta   90.00
_cell.angle_gamma   90.00
#
_symmetry.space_group_name_H-M   'P 1'
#
loop_
_entity.id
_entity.type
_entity.pdbx_description
1 polymer ?
#
loop_
_entity_poly.entity_id
_entity_poly.type
_entity_poly.pdbx_seq_one_letter_code
_entity_poly.pdbx_strand_id
1 'polypeptide(L)'
;MMVRATSLLAAAGAASGLAALWLATGASAGTIEVVSADADYARFHPKPAAAAPATGGDFSATLDRVFGPGRWRQTSGYRTVAQENALRRQGAGTVPAGHLSRHSIGDPDAPGAYDVVVAGMSPQSAAAKLRRDGAAFLRVAAEAAHGREGPHLHIELASVPDRGAAAAEN
;
A
#
# COMPACT_ATOMS: atom_id res chain seq x y z
N MET A 1 -4.25 15.78 -69.32
CA MET A 1 -4.31 17.18 -69.81
C MET A 1 -3.98 18.06 -68.61
N MET A 2 -2.73 18.53 -68.38
CA MET A 2 -2.06 19.66 -69.06
C MET A 2 -3.08 20.78 -69.36
N VAL A 3 -2.98 22.00 -68.81
CA VAL A 3 -1.93 23.00 -69.10
C VAL A 3 -1.82 24.03 -67.95
N ARG A 4 -0.58 24.43 -67.64
CA ARG A 4 -0.18 25.60 -66.83
C ARG A 4 -0.15 26.87 -67.69
N ALA A 5 -0.41 28.05 -67.09
CA ALA A 5 0.15 29.33 -67.54
C ALA A 5 0.40 30.21 -66.28
N THR A 6 1.64 30.52 -65.84
CA THR A 6 2.53 31.67 -66.19
C THR A 6 1.83 33.03 -66.15
N SER A 7 2.30 34.14 -65.55
CA SER A 7 3.59 34.60 -65.00
C SER A 7 3.31 35.96 -64.29
N LEU A 8 3.83 36.24 -63.08
CA LEU A 8 5.04 37.06 -62.75
C LEU A 8 4.96 38.58 -63.03
N LEU A 9 5.04 39.40 -61.95
CA LEU A 9 5.84 40.64 -61.77
C LEU A 9 5.60 41.14 -60.32
N ALA A 10 6.53 41.02 -59.37
CA ALA A 10 7.67 41.91 -59.06
C ALA A 10 7.29 43.32 -58.55
N ALA A 11 7.64 43.62 -57.29
CA ALA A 11 8.59 44.69 -56.92
C ALA A 11 8.60 44.93 -55.40
N ALA A 12 9.82 45.07 -54.87
CA ALA A 12 10.14 45.43 -53.50
C ALA A 12 10.01 46.94 -53.24
N GLY A 13 9.85 47.34 -51.98
CA GLY A 13 10.03 48.74 -51.56
C GLY A 13 9.67 48.97 -50.09
N ALA A 14 10.66 49.37 -49.29
CA ALA A 14 10.62 49.55 -47.84
C ALA A 14 10.09 50.93 -47.39
N ALA A 15 9.55 51.00 -46.16
CA ALA A 15 9.63 52.11 -45.20
C ALA A 15 8.89 51.67 -43.91
N SER A 16 9.56 51.36 -42.79
CA SER A 16 10.03 52.28 -41.75
C SER A 16 8.97 53.27 -41.24
N GLY A 17 8.59 53.12 -39.96
CA GLY A 17 8.23 54.28 -39.14
C GLY A 17 7.01 54.18 -38.23
N LEU A 18 7.24 53.66 -37.01
CA LEU A 18 6.85 54.25 -35.72
C LEU A 18 5.37 54.46 -35.34
N ALA A 19 5.09 53.85 -34.19
CA ALA A 19 4.31 54.38 -33.06
C ALA A 19 2.79 54.13 -33.02
N ALA A 20 2.42 53.09 -32.26
CA ALA A 20 1.24 53.15 -31.41
C ALA A 20 1.54 52.43 -30.09
N LEU A 21 1.85 53.25 -29.08
CA LEU A 21 2.01 52.93 -27.68
C LEU A 21 0.64 52.47 -27.13
N TRP A 22 0.42 51.16 -26.99
CA TRP A 22 -0.68 50.64 -26.19
C TRP A 22 -0.13 50.10 -24.87
N LEU A 23 -0.38 50.87 -23.81
CA LEU A 23 -0.17 50.50 -22.42
C LEU A 23 -1.04 49.27 -22.10
N ALA A 24 -0.42 48.08 -22.05
CA ALA A 24 -1.06 46.92 -21.47
C ALA A 24 -1.04 47.06 -19.93
N THR A 25 -2.23 47.27 -19.38
CA THR A 25 -2.56 47.12 -17.96
C THR A 25 -1.94 45.83 -17.40
N GLY A 26 -1.05 45.99 -16.42
CA GLY A 26 -0.46 44.87 -15.68
C GLY A 26 -1.54 44.10 -14.96
N ALA A 27 -1.85 42.89 -15.45
CA ALA A 27 -2.58 41.90 -14.67
C ALA A 27 -1.71 41.52 -13.47
N SER A 28 -2.18 41.85 -12.27
CA SER A 28 -1.64 41.29 -11.03
C SER A 28 -1.81 39.78 -11.11
N ALA A 29 -0.70 39.06 -11.28
CA ALA A 29 -0.65 37.63 -11.12
C ALA A 29 -0.98 37.31 -9.65
N GLY A 30 -2.26 37.05 -9.37
CA GLY A 30 -2.65 36.40 -8.13
C GLY A 30 -1.90 35.08 -8.06
N THR A 31 -1.12 34.89 -7.00
CA THR A 31 -0.46 33.61 -6.74
C THR A 31 -1.54 32.56 -6.58
N ILE A 32 -1.62 31.62 -7.53
CA ILE A 32 -2.39 30.40 -7.35
C ILE A 32 -1.65 29.62 -6.27
N GLU A 33 -2.20 29.62 -5.06
CA GLU A 33 -1.73 28.77 -3.98
C GLU A 33 -2.02 27.32 -4.37
N VAL A 34 -1.00 26.60 -4.82
CA VAL A 34 -1.10 25.16 -5.04
C VAL A 34 -1.06 24.50 -3.67
N VAL A 35 -2.24 24.42 -3.05
CA VAL A 35 -2.42 23.59 -1.87
C VAL A 35 -2.23 22.14 -2.32
N SER A 36 -1.28 21.44 -1.70
CA SER A 36 -1.10 20.00 -1.93
C SER A 36 -2.43 19.30 -1.66
N ALA A 37 -2.92 18.55 -2.65
CA ALA A 37 -4.14 17.74 -2.50
C ALA A 37 -4.06 16.75 -1.33
N ASP A 38 -2.84 16.40 -0.89
CA ASP A 38 -2.60 15.52 0.26
C ASP A 38 -2.97 16.20 1.60
N ALA A 39 -2.81 17.52 1.70
CA ALA A 39 -3.12 18.26 2.93
C ALA A 39 -4.63 18.35 3.19
N ASP A 40 -5.41 18.61 2.14
CA ASP A 40 -6.88 18.61 2.23
C ASP A 40 -7.43 17.20 2.43
N TYR A 41 -6.84 16.19 1.77
CA TYR A 41 -7.21 14.79 1.98
C TYR A 41 -6.99 14.35 3.44
N ALA A 42 -5.83 14.65 4.03
CA ALA A 42 -5.54 14.30 5.42
C ALA A 42 -6.47 14.99 6.43
N ARG A 43 -6.95 16.20 6.11
CA ARG A 43 -7.87 16.97 6.96
C ARG A 43 -9.26 16.34 7.05
N PHE A 44 -9.78 15.78 5.95
CA PHE A 44 -11.08 15.12 5.91
C PHE A 44 -11.01 13.61 6.15
N HIS A 45 -9.81 13.03 6.11
CA HIS A 45 -9.53 11.63 6.40
C HIS A 45 -8.46 11.50 7.49
N PRO A 46 -8.79 11.81 8.76
CA PRO A 46 -7.84 11.67 9.85
C PRO A 46 -7.34 10.23 9.88
N LYS A 47 -6.03 10.05 9.65
CA LYS A 47 -5.37 8.76 9.77
C LYS A 47 -5.61 8.28 11.21
N PRO A 48 -6.16 7.07 11.43
CA PRO A 48 -6.28 6.53 12.77
C PRO A 48 -4.92 6.65 13.46
N ALA A 49 -4.89 7.20 14.66
CA ALA A 49 -3.68 7.23 15.47
C ALA A 49 -3.14 5.79 15.50
N ALA A 50 -1.89 5.61 15.05
CA ALA A 50 -1.28 4.30 14.97
C ALA A 50 -1.27 3.71 16.39
N ALA A 51 -2.16 2.75 16.65
CA ALA A 51 -2.09 1.95 17.85
C ALA A 51 -0.74 1.23 17.86
N ALA A 52 -0.15 1.07 19.04
CA ALA A 52 1.16 0.46 19.20
C ALA A 52 1.20 -0.90 18.47
N PRO A 53 2.24 -1.19 17.68
CA PRO A 53 2.30 -2.38 16.86
C PRO A 53 2.15 -3.63 17.73
N ALA A 54 1.21 -4.51 17.37
CA ALA A 54 1.08 -5.79 18.06
C ALA A 54 2.38 -6.61 17.88
N THR A 55 3.00 -7.02 18.99
CA THR A 55 4.11 -7.98 19.00
C THR A 55 3.59 -9.43 18.95
N GLY A 56 4.47 -10.42 18.81
CA GLY A 56 4.09 -11.84 18.81
C GLY A 56 3.32 -12.28 20.08
N GLY A 57 3.67 -11.73 21.24
CA GLY A 57 2.92 -11.95 22.49
C GLY A 57 1.54 -11.28 22.48
N ASP A 58 1.44 -10.10 21.89
CA ASP A 58 0.17 -9.37 21.77
C ASP A 58 -0.77 -10.01 20.74
N PHE A 59 -0.22 -10.72 19.75
CA PHE A 59 -1.00 -11.38 18.71
C PHE A 59 -1.94 -12.44 19.29
N SER A 60 -1.43 -13.44 20.01
CA SER A 60 -2.26 -14.52 20.58
C SER A 60 -3.24 -13.98 21.60
N ALA A 61 -2.81 -13.06 22.48
CA ALA A 61 -3.68 -12.42 23.47
C ALA A 61 -4.83 -11.64 22.80
N THR A 62 -4.54 -10.94 21.69
CA THR A 62 -5.57 -10.25 20.90
C THR A 62 -6.56 -11.23 20.29
N LEU A 63 -6.09 -12.34 19.71
CA LEU A 63 -6.98 -13.33 19.10
C LEU A 63 -7.85 -14.05 20.13
N ASP A 64 -7.29 -14.40 21.29
CA ASP A 64 -8.05 -14.98 22.40
C ASP A 64 -9.11 -14.01 22.93
N ARG A 65 -8.78 -12.72 23.04
CA ARG A 65 -9.75 -11.70 23.45
C ARG A 65 -10.87 -11.51 22.42
N VAL A 66 -10.55 -11.48 21.12
CA VAL A 66 -11.53 -11.21 20.06
C VAL A 66 -12.38 -12.43 19.74
N PHE A 67 -11.78 -13.61 19.65
CA PHE A 67 -12.46 -14.83 19.21
C PHE A 67 -12.81 -15.78 20.35
N GLY A 68 -12.16 -15.66 21.50
CA GLY A 68 -12.21 -16.59 22.60
C GLY A 68 -11.05 -17.60 22.57
N PRO A 69 -10.56 -18.05 23.73
CA PRO A 69 -9.50 -19.05 23.80
C PRO A 69 -9.92 -20.35 23.11
N GLY A 70 -9.02 -20.93 22.33
CA GLY A 70 -9.27 -22.17 21.58
C GLY A 70 -10.27 -22.06 20.43
N ARG A 71 -10.73 -20.84 20.09
CA ARG A 71 -11.67 -20.60 18.98
C ARG A 71 -10.98 -20.29 17.66
N TRP A 72 -9.67 -20.19 17.65
CA TRP A 72 -8.85 -19.93 16.48
C TRP A 72 -7.63 -20.86 16.47
N ARG A 73 -7.03 -21.03 15.30
CA ARG A 73 -5.81 -21.83 15.12
C ARG A 73 -4.91 -21.16 14.09
N GLN A 74 -3.65 -20.99 14.44
CA GLN A 74 -2.61 -20.61 13.48
C GLN A 74 -2.36 -21.75 12.48
N THR A 75 -2.41 -21.44 11.20
CA THR A 75 -2.08 -22.35 10.10
C THR A 75 -0.73 -22.04 9.47
N SER A 76 -0.25 -20.80 9.59
CA SER A 76 1.08 -20.39 9.12
C SER A 76 1.63 -19.23 9.94
N GLY A 77 2.95 -19.05 9.89
CA GLY A 77 3.71 -17.99 10.56
C GLY A 77 4.91 -17.62 9.70
N TYR A 78 6.13 -17.67 10.25
CA TYR A 78 7.33 -17.38 9.47
C TYR A 78 7.51 -18.34 8.28
N ARG A 79 7.85 -17.79 7.12
CA ARG A 79 8.25 -18.53 5.91
C ARG A 79 9.48 -17.88 5.30
N THR A 80 10.53 -18.65 5.08
CA THR A 80 11.72 -18.18 4.36
C THR A 80 11.35 -17.71 2.94
N VAL A 81 12.15 -16.83 2.36
CA VAL A 81 11.98 -16.38 0.97
C VAL A 81 11.95 -17.57 -0.01
N ALA A 82 12.75 -18.61 0.26
CA ALA A 82 12.77 -19.82 -0.56
C ALA A 82 11.44 -20.58 -0.52
N GLN A 83 10.80 -20.68 0.65
CA GLN A 83 9.49 -21.31 0.81
C GLN A 83 8.38 -20.50 0.11
N GLU A 84 8.35 -19.19 0.28
CA GLU A 84 7.41 -18.32 -0.44
C GLU A 84 7.57 -18.42 -1.96
N ASN A 85 8.81 -18.42 -2.44
CA ASN A 85 9.08 -18.61 -3.86
C ASN A 85 8.64 -19.99 -4.36
N ALA A 86 8.72 -21.03 -3.53
CA ALA A 86 8.21 -22.35 -3.87
C ALA A 86 6.67 -22.35 -3.97
N LEU A 87 5.97 -21.69 -3.05
CA LEU A 87 4.51 -21.52 -3.10
C LEU A 87 4.06 -20.75 -4.34
N ARG A 88 4.79 -19.70 -4.70
CA ARG A 88 4.52 -18.94 -5.94
C ARG A 88 4.64 -19.81 -7.18
N ARG A 89 5.67 -20.68 -7.25
CA ARG A 89 5.81 -21.65 -8.35
C ARG A 89 4.68 -22.69 -8.41
N GLN A 90 3.99 -22.92 -7.30
CA GLN A 90 2.82 -23.82 -7.22
C GLN A 90 1.50 -23.11 -7.57
N GLY A 91 1.53 -21.82 -7.89
CA GLY A 91 0.32 -21.06 -8.22
C GLY A 91 -0.56 -20.72 -7.01
N ALA A 92 -0.05 -20.88 -5.77
CA ALA A 92 -0.69 -20.24 -4.61
C ALA A 92 -0.68 -18.74 -4.87
N GLY A 93 -1.82 -18.05 -4.68
CA GLY A 93 -2.09 -16.63 -4.95
C GLY A 93 -1.28 -15.64 -4.11
N THR A 94 -0.01 -15.97 -3.95
CA THR A 94 1.02 -15.31 -3.18
C THR A 94 1.44 -14.01 -3.85
N VAL A 95 1.93 -13.11 -3.00
CA VAL A 95 2.53 -11.81 -3.29
C VAL A 95 3.18 -11.74 -4.69
N PRO A 96 2.92 -10.69 -5.49
CA PRO A 96 3.48 -10.58 -6.84
C PRO A 96 5.00 -10.79 -6.90
N ALA A 97 5.50 -11.26 -8.05
CA ALA A 97 6.94 -11.42 -8.25
C ALA A 97 7.68 -10.10 -7.99
N GLY A 98 8.82 -10.16 -7.32
CA GLY A 98 9.60 -8.98 -6.92
C GLY A 98 9.17 -8.34 -5.60
N HIS A 99 8.08 -8.80 -4.97
CA HIS A 99 7.67 -8.34 -3.66
C HIS A 99 7.98 -9.37 -2.57
N LEU A 100 8.45 -8.88 -1.42
CA LEU A 100 8.71 -9.69 -0.24
C LEU A 100 7.38 -9.95 0.50
N SER A 101 7.14 -11.22 0.82
CA SER A 101 6.02 -11.61 1.68
C SER A 101 6.27 -11.18 3.11
N ARG A 102 5.21 -10.75 3.82
CA ARG A 102 5.31 -10.45 5.25
C ARG A 102 5.63 -11.67 6.10
N HIS A 103 5.27 -12.88 5.64
CA HIS A 103 5.73 -14.11 6.28
C HIS A 103 7.25 -14.28 6.24
N SER A 104 7.94 -13.65 5.27
CA SER A 104 9.40 -13.67 5.15
C SER A 104 10.11 -12.55 5.90
N ILE A 105 9.38 -11.75 6.68
CA ILE A 105 9.97 -10.72 7.54
C ILE A 105 10.00 -11.25 8.98
N GLY A 106 11.11 -11.00 9.69
CA GLY A 106 11.34 -11.49 11.03
C GLY A 106 11.94 -12.89 11.07
N ASP A 107 11.51 -13.68 12.06
CA ASP A 107 12.04 -15.01 12.33
C ASP A 107 10.92 -15.94 12.85
N PRO A 108 11.19 -17.26 13.05
CA PRO A 108 10.17 -18.20 13.52
C PRO A 108 9.48 -17.84 14.84
N ASP A 109 10.16 -17.13 15.75
CA ASP A 109 9.61 -16.72 17.04
C ASP A 109 8.85 -15.39 16.95
N ALA A 110 9.20 -14.55 15.97
CA ALA A 110 8.59 -13.24 15.74
C ALA A 110 8.31 -13.00 14.24
N PRO A 111 7.35 -13.72 13.63
CA PRO A 111 7.01 -13.55 12.23
C PRO A 111 6.28 -12.24 11.96
N GLY A 112 6.53 -11.64 10.80
CA GLY A 112 5.85 -10.43 10.34
C GLY A 112 4.39 -10.64 9.92
N ALA A 113 3.97 -11.89 9.69
CA ALA A 113 2.57 -12.24 9.42
C ALA A 113 2.19 -13.64 9.90
N TYR A 114 0.89 -13.81 10.12
CA TYR A 114 0.25 -15.04 10.55
C TYR A 114 -0.96 -15.34 9.67
N ASP A 115 -1.13 -16.63 9.37
CA ASP A 115 -2.38 -17.12 8.79
C ASP A 115 -3.16 -17.87 9.87
N VAL A 116 -4.43 -17.55 10.02
CA VAL A 116 -5.30 -18.14 11.05
C VAL A 116 -6.65 -18.56 10.51
N VAL A 117 -7.22 -19.61 11.11
CA VAL A 117 -8.62 -20.00 10.90
C VAL A 117 -9.39 -19.83 12.21
N VAL A 118 -10.67 -19.47 12.11
CA VAL A 118 -11.55 -19.28 13.28
C VAL A 118 -12.69 -20.28 13.20
N ALA A 119 -12.88 -21.06 14.27
CA ALA A 119 -13.85 -22.14 14.31
C ALA A 119 -15.29 -21.62 14.18
N GLY A 120 -15.99 -22.10 13.15
CA GLY A 120 -17.38 -21.72 12.87
C GLY A 120 -17.54 -20.31 12.30
N MET A 121 -16.48 -19.70 11.76
CA MET A 121 -16.53 -18.34 11.22
C MET A 121 -15.84 -18.24 9.86
N SER A 122 -16.46 -17.54 8.91
CA SER A 122 -15.82 -17.26 7.62
C SER A 122 -14.65 -16.26 7.79
N PRO A 123 -13.61 -16.31 6.94
CA PRO A 123 -12.52 -15.34 6.98
C PRO A 123 -12.99 -13.88 6.92
N GLN A 124 -14.03 -13.58 6.13
CA GLN A 124 -14.59 -12.23 6.01
C GLN A 124 -15.20 -11.75 7.33
N SER A 125 -15.97 -12.62 8.00
CA SER A 125 -16.58 -12.31 9.30
C SER A 125 -15.51 -12.15 10.38
N ALA A 126 -14.47 -12.99 10.36
CA ALA A 126 -13.35 -12.92 11.28
C ALA A 126 -12.56 -11.61 11.09
N ALA A 127 -12.23 -11.25 9.84
CA ALA A 127 -11.59 -9.98 9.50
C ALA A 127 -12.42 -8.77 9.99
N ALA A 128 -13.73 -8.79 9.72
CA ALA A 128 -14.63 -7.72 10.13
C ALA A 128 -14.74 -7.60 11.65
N LYS A 129 -14.70 -8.72 12.40
CA LYS A 129 -14.69 -8.70 13.86
C LYS A 129 -13.38 -8.12 14.40
N LEU A 130 -12.24 -8.57 13.87
CA LEU A 130 -10.91 -8.10 14.27
C LEU A 130 -10.72 -6.59 14.01
N ARG A 131 -11.19 -6.10 12.86
CA ARG A 131 -11.14 -4.66 12.53
C ARG A 131 -12.03 -3.81 13.43
N ARG A 132 -13.23 -4.28 13.77
CA ARG A 132 -14.15 -3.58 14.69
C ARG A 132 -13.60 -3.48 16.10
N ASP A 133 -12.81 -4.46 16.51
CA ASP A 133 -12.17 -4.48 17.81
C ASP A 133 -11.04 -3.43 17.93
N GLY A 134 -10.54 -2.90 16.82
CA GLY A 134 -9.49 -1.88 16.81
C GLY A 134 -8.10 -2.44 17.11
N ALA A 135 -7.89 -3.74 16.91
CA ALA A 135 -6.58 -4.35 17.09
C ALA A 135 -5.51 -3.70 16.19
N ALA A 136 -4.32 -3.50 16.76
CA ALA A 136 -3.20 -2.78 16.15
C ALA A 136 -2.41 -3.63 15.14
N PHE A 137 -3.12 -4.24 14.19
CA PHE A 137 -2.52 -4.95 13.07
C PHE A 137 -2.29 -3.99 11.90
N LEU A 138 -1.17 -4.16 11.19
CA LEU A 138 -0.88 -3.38 10.00
C LEU A 138 -1.91 -3.66 8.91
N ARG A 139 -2.23 -4.94 8.74
CA ARG A 139 -3.20 -5.41 7.75
C ARG A 139 -3.88 -6.66 8.26
N VAL A 140 -5.15 -6.77 7.89
CA VAL A 140 -5.99 -7.93 8.14
C VAL A 140 -6.72 -8.22 6.83
N ALA A 141 -6.53 -9.39 6.24
CA ALA A 141 -7.11 -9.76 4.95
C ALA A 141 -7.78 -11.13 5.03
N ALA A 142 -9.02 -11.21 4.51
CA ALA A 142 -9.71 -12.48 4.34
C ALA A 142 -9.25 -13.07 3.01
N GLU A 143 -8.52 -14.19 3.07
CA GLU A 143 -8.01 -14.85 1.89
C GLU A 143 -8.91 -16.02 1.49
N ALA A 144 -9.12 -16.15 0.18
CA ALA A 144 -9.73 -17.35 -0.39
C ALA A 144 -8.76 -18.54 -0.24
N ALA A 145 -9.27 -19.75 -0.44
CA ALA A 145 -8.42 -20.93 -0.45
C ALA A 145 -7.34 -20.81 -1.53
N HIS A 146 -6.10 -21.15 -1.19
CA HIS A 146 -5.00 -21.24 -2.15
C HIS A 146 -4.06 -22.40 -1.79
N GLY A 147 -3.59 -23.11 -2.83
CA GLY A 147 -2.82 -24.34 -2.65
C GLY A 147 -3.58 -25.41 -1.84
N ARG A 148 -2.95 -25.91 -0.78
CA ARG A 148 -3.56 -26.85 0.19
C ARG A 148 -4.14 -26.13 1.41
N GLU A 149 -3.96 -24.83 1.49
CA GLU A 149 -4.44 -24.00 2.57
C GLU A 149 -5.91 -23.64 2.26
N GLY A 150 -6.82 -24.04 3.16
CA GLY A 150 -8.22 -23.62 3.07
C GLY A 150 -8.38 -22.11 3.25
N PRO A 151 -9.60 -21.57 3.14
CA PRO A 151 -9.85 -20.15 3.39
C PRO A 151 -9.38 -19.77 4.80
N HIS A 152 -8.64 -18.68 4.92
CA HIS A 152 -8.05 -18.24 6.18
C HIS A 152 -7.93 -16.72 6.25
N LEU A 153 -7.58 -16.23 7.42
CA LEU A 153 -7.33 -14.83 7.71
C LEU A 153 -5.82 -14.60 7.72
N HIS A 154 -5.34 -13.72 6.85
CA HIS A 154 -3.97 -13.23 6.85
C HIS A 154 -3.86 -11.97 7.71
N ILE A 155 -2.94 -11.95 8.67
CA ILE A 155 -2.72 -10.84 9.60
C ILE A 155 -1.26 -10.41 9.56
N GLU A 156 -1.01 -9.15 9.20
CA GLU A 156 0.32 -8.54 9.21
C GLU A 156 0.53 -7.72 10.49
N LEU A 157 1.67 -7.91 11.16
CA LEU A 157 2.05 -7.11 12.32
C LEU A 157 2.72 -5.80 11.89
N ALA A 158 2.48 -4.71 12.62
CA ALA A 158 3.04 -3.39 12.31
C ALA A 158 4.53 -3.26 12.68
N SER A 159 5.07 -4.15 13.49
CA SER A 159 6.51 -4.23 13.75
C SER A 159 6.91 -5.67 13.99
N VAL A 160 7.94 -6.12 13.29
CA VAL A 160 8.78 -7.19 13.81
C VAL A 160 9.69 -6.50 14.81
N PRO A 161 9.73 -6.93 16.09
CA PRO A 161 10.66 -6.34 17.04
C PRO A 161 12.07 -6.45 16.45
N ASP A 162 12.71 -5.30 16.27
CA ASP A 162 14.11 -5.24 15.88
C ASP A 162 14.89 -5.82 17.06
N ARG A 163 15.38 -7.06 16.94
CA ARG A 163 16.31 -7.64 17.91
C ARG A 163 17.70 -7.00 17.72
N GLY A 164 17.77 -5.68 17.73
CA GLY A 164 19.04 -4.97 17.73
C GLY A 164 19.79 -5.24 19.03
N ALA A 165 21.07 -5.60 18.92
CA ALA A 165 22.09 -5.26 19.92
C ALA A 165 21.90 -5.79 21.37
N ALA A 166 21.52 -7.06 21.55
CA ALA A 166 21.50 -7.69 22.89
C ALA A 166 22.44 -8.92 23.04
N ALA A 167 23.46 -9.06 22.17
CA ALA A 167 24.40 -10.18 22.20
C ALA A 167 25.88 -9.76 22.25
N ALA A 168 26.19 -8.57 22.79
CA ALA A 168 27.56 -8.14 23.05
C ALA A 168 27.64 -7.48 24.43
N GLU A 169 27.59 -8.28 25.49
CA GLU A 169 28.24 -8.03 26.78
C GLU A 169 27.98 -9.24 27.69
N ASN A 170 28.96 -10.15 27.72
CA ASN A 170 29.46 -10.88 28.88
C ASN A 170 30.77 -11.57 28.50
#